data_AF-A0A392VAX3-F1
#
_entry.id   AF-A0A392VAX3-F1
#
_cell.length_a   1.000
_cell.length_b   1.000
_cell.length_c   1.000
_cell.angle_alpha   90.00
_cell.angle_beta   90.00
_cell.angle_gamma   90.00
#
_symmetry.space_group_name_H-M   'P 1'
#
loop_
_entity.id
_entity.type
_entity.pdbx_description
1 polymer ?
#
loop_
_entity_poly.entity_id
_entity_poly.type
_entity_poly.pdbx_seq_one_letter_code
_entity_poly.pdbx_strand_id
1 'polypeptide(L)' 'MFPNAKLENLVAPVSDHYPILLDRDPIVRLGRPHHNFKFESAWRLESELDEVVHR' A
#
# COMPACT_ATOMS: atom_id res chain seq x y z
N MET A 1 0.48 7.66 16.34
CA MET A 1 1.16 7.96 15.06
C MET A 1 2.44 7.12 14.96
N PHE A 2 3.07 6.99 13.79
CA PHE A 2 4.32 6.21 13.62
C PHE A 2 5.51 7.18 13.55
N PRO A 3 6.10 7.60 14.68
CA PRO A 3 7.06 8.69 14.73
C PRO A 3 8.41 8.38 14.03
N ASN A 4 8.75 7.09 13.91
CA ASN A 4 10.00 6.64 13.28
C ASN A 4 9.77 6.09 11.87
N ALA A 5 8.59 6.29 11.28
CA ALA A 5 8.35 5.85 9.93
C ALA A 5 9.10 6.75 8.94
N LYS A 6 9.82 6.15 7.99
CA LYS A 6 10.47 6.82 6.87
C LYS A 6 9.78 6.40 5.58
N LEU A 7 9.58 7.37 4.69
CA LEU A 7 9.03 7.15 3.37
C LEU A 7 10.08 7.55 2.34
N GLU A 8 10.45 6.62 1.48
CA GLU A 8 11.47 6.80 0.45
C GLU A 8 10.92 6.38 -0.91
N ASN A 9 11.27 7.14 -1.95
CA ASN A 9 10.96 6.76 -3.32
C ASN A 9 12.21 6.13 -3.95
N LEU A 10 12.14 4.85 -4.27
CA LEU A 10 13.27 4.11 -4.81
C LEU A 10 13.36 4.32 -6.32
N VAL A 11 14.59 4.48 -6.81
CA VAL A 11 14.84 4.57 -8.25
C VAL A 11 14.68 3.19 -8.87
N ALA A 12 13.84 3.09 -9.91
CA ALA A 12 13.69 1.87 -10.70
C ALA A 12 14.42 2.02 -12.05
N PRO A 13 15.55 1.31 -12.26
CA PRO A 13 16.35 1.48 -13.48
C PRO A 13 15.72 0.82 -14.72
N VAL A 14 14.75 -0.09 -14.51
CA VAL A 14 14.17 -0.93 -15.58
C VAL A 14 12.64 -0.90 -15.60
N SER A 15 12.02 0.01 -14.84
CA SER A 15 10.57 0.19 -14.81
C SER A 15 10.25 1.68 -14.88
N ASP A 16 9.14 1.99 -15.53
CA ASP A 16 8.48 3.29 -15.53
C ASP A 16 7.77 3.62 -14.20
N HIS A 17 7.67 2.63 -13.29
CA HIS A 17 7.10 2.79 -11.97
C HIS A 17 8.21 2.86 -10.90
N TYR A 18 8.14 3.87 -10.03
CA TYR A 18 9.06 4.04 -8.89
C TYR A 18 8.46 3.38 -7.63
N PRO A 19 9.12 2.37 -7.03
CA PRO A 19 8.65 1.77 -5.78
C PRO A 19 8.71 2.76 -4.62
N ILE A 20 7.67 2.79 -3.80
CA ILE A 20 7.64 3.56 -2.56
C ILE A 20 7.98 2.62 -1.39
N LEU A 21 9.09 2.88 -0.71
CA LEU A 21 9.51 2.17 0.49
C LEU A 21 8.98 2.88 1.74
N LEU A 22 8.18 2.17 2.52
CA LEU A 22 7.79 2.58 3.87
C LEU A 22 8.59 1.77 4.88
N ASP A 23 9.66 2.35 5.41
CA ASP A 23 10.43 1.78 6.50
C ASP A 23 9.79 2.19 7.83
N ARG A 24 9.53 1.21 8.69
CA ARG A 24 8.91 1.44 10.00
C ARG A 24 9.47 0.44 10.99
N ASP A 25 9.79 0.92 12.19
CA ASP A 25 10.09 0.02 13.29
C ASP A 25 8.88 -0.91 13.53
N PRO A 26 9.07 -2.23 13.60
CA PRO A 26 8.01 -3.17 13.93
C PRO A 26 7.61 -2.95 15.40
N ILE A 27 6.64 -2.07 15.63
CA ILE A 27 6.03 -1.92 16.95
C ILE A 27 5.07 -3.10 17.12
N VAL A 28 5.46 -4.07 17.97
CA VAL A 28 4.55 -5.11 18.47
C VAL A 28 3.50 -4.40 19.33
N ARG A 29 2.37 -4.05 18.71
CA ARG A 29 1.24 -3.41 19.40
C ARG A 29 0.49 -4.49 20.18
N LEU A 30 0.99 -4.82 21.39
CA LEU A 30 0.25 -5.62 22.36
C LEU A 30 -1.13 -4.97 22.57
N GLY A 31 -2.19 -5.63 22.11
CA GLY A 31 -3.58 -5.21 22.33
C GLY A 31 -4.32 -4.57 21.16
N ARG A 32 -3.78 -4.49 19.93
CA ARG A 32 -4.64 -4.17 18.77
C ARG A 32 -5.46 -5.40 18.37
N PRO A 33 -6.76 -5.27 18.07
CA PRO A 33 -7.48 -6.35 17.42
C PRO A 33 -6.76 -6.71 16.13
N HIS A 34 -6.67 -8.02 15.84
CA HIS A 34 -6.21 -8.54 14.56
C HIS A 34 -7.15 -7.98 13.47
N HIS A 35 -6.84 -6.80 12.95
CA HIS A 35 -7.47 -6.31 11.74
C HIS A 35 -6.87 -7.14 10.62
N ASN A 36 -7.68 -8.05 10.07
CA ASN A 36 -7.35 -8.70 8.82
C ASN A 36 -7.18 -7.59 7.78
N PHE A 37 -5.92 -7.25 7.48
CA PHE A 37 -5.62 -6.33 6.40
C PHE A 37 -6.12 -6.98 5.11
N LYS A 38 -7.22 -6.47 4.60
CA LYS A 38 -7.75 -6.83 3.29
C LYS A 38 -7.44 -5.66 2.38
N PHE A 39 -6.51 -5.86 1.45
CA PHE A 39 -6.33 -4.93 0.36
C PHE A 39 -7.53 -5.11 -0.57
N GLU A 40 -8.52 -4.24 -0.45
CA GLU A 40 -9.56 -4.08 -1.46
C GLU A 40 -9.11 -2.99 -2.40
N SER A 41 -8.79 -3.36 -3.63
CA SER A 41 -8.47 -2.38 -4.65
C SER A 41 -9.65 -1.42 -4.84
N ALA A 42 -9.43 -0.13 -4.58
CA ALA A 42 -10.46 0.90 -4.74
C ALA A 42 -11.05 0.94 -6.16
N TRP A 43 -10.25 0.56 -7.17
CA TRP A 43 -10.71 0.45 -8.55
C TRP A 43 -11.81 -0.60 -8.79
N ARG A 44 -12.08 -1.51 -7.84
CA ARG A 44 -13.23 -2.44 -7.90
C ARG A 44 -14.52 -1.85 -7.33
N LEU A 45 -14.46 -0.71 -6.66
CA LEU A 45 -15.63 -0.04 -6.06
C LEU A 45 -16.22 1.02 -6.99
N GLU A 46 -15.46 1.47 -7.98
CA GLU A 46 -15.91 2.41 -9.00
C GLU A 46 -16.48 1.62 -10.17
N SER A 47 -17.81 1.60 -10.29
CA SER A 47 -18.55 0.92 -11.37
C SER A 47 -18.15 1.39 -12.77
N GLU A 48 -17.54 2.58 -12.89
CA GLU A 48 -17.06 3.17 -14.14
C GLU A 48 -15.74 2.54 -14.64
N LEU A 49 -15.02 1.80 -13.78
CA LEU A 49 -13.73 1.20 -14.12
C LEU A 49 -13.82 -0.26 -14.58
N ASP A 50 -15.00 -0.87 -14.52
CA ASP A 50 -15.21 -2.28 -14.88
C ASP A 50 -14.91 -2.55 -16.37
N GLU A 51 -15.24 -1.57 -17.23
CA GLU A 51 -14.98 -1.60 -18.67
C GLU A 51 -13.49 -1.59 -19.03
N VAL A 52 -12.65 -1.02 -18.17
CA VAL A 52 -11.19 -0.90 -18.40
C VAL A 52 -10.44 -2.15 -17.93
N VAL A 53 -10.92 -2.83 -16.88
CA VAL A 53 -10.28 -4.01 -16.29
C VAL A 53 -10.52 -5.29 -17.10
N HIS A 54 -11.63 -5.37 -17.84
CA HIS A 54 -12.04 -6.57 -18.60
C HIS A 54 -11.61 -6.56 -20.07
N ARG A 55 -10.59 -5.79 -20.44
CA ARG A 55 -10.03 -5.75 -21.80
C ARG A 55 -8.66 -6.41 -21.86
#